data_AF-A0A4D4LRM4-F1
#
_entry.id   AF-A0A4D4LRM4-F1
#
_cell.length_a   1.000
_cell.length_b   1.000
_cell.length_c   1.000
_cell.angle_alpha   90.00
_cell.angle_beta   90.00
_cell.angle_gamma   90.00
#
_symmetry.space_group_name_H-M   'P 1'
#
loop_
_entity.id
_entity.type
_entity.pdbx_description
1 polymer ?
#
loop_
_entity_poly.entity_id
_entity_poly.type
_entity_poly.pdbx_seq_one_letter_code
_entity_poly.pdbx_strand_id
1 'polypeptide(L)'
;MSYFMNNVMGESIDEATIRSILSGLLGSDDEHSDVSLVHESGWSLSVRPDKVLRWENVEESSVPARELPLGSWDDVTRALSKLSRGDVQAVSA
;
A
#
# COMPACT_ATOMS: atom_id res chain seq x y z
N MET A 1 -16.70 -3.04 11.43
CA MET A 1 -15.69 -2.03 11.84
C MET A 1 -15.55 -1.02 10.72
N SER A 2 -15.55 0.28 11.03
CA SER A 2 -15.24 1.33 10.06
C SER A 2 -13.74 1.51 9.99
N TYR A 3 -13.19 1.46 8.77
CA TYR A 3 -11.76 1.48 8.51
C TYR A 3 -11.37 2.89 8.01
N PHE A 4 -10.56 3.63 8.78
CA PHE A 4 -10.03 4.94 8.39
C PHE A 4 -8.56 4.80 7.95
N MET A 5 -8.21 5.45 6.86
CA MET A 5 -6.84 5.66 6.38
C MET A 5 -6.63 7.18 6.37
N ASN A 6 -5.45 7.71 6.69
CA ASN A 6 -5.19 9.15 6.57
C ASN A 6 -4.05 9.41 5.58
N ASN A 7 -4.12 10.51 4.81
CA ASN A 7 -3.00 10.97 4.00
C ASN A 7 -1.96 11.71 4.86
N VAL A 8 -0.86 12.14 4.23
CA VAL A 8 0.23 12.88 4.90
C VAL A 8 -0.21 14.23 5.50
N MET A 9 -1.38 14.75 5.11
CA MET A 9 -1.97 15.97 5.66
C MET A 9 -2.95 15.67 6.82
N GLY A 10 -3.08 14.41 7.23
CA GLY A 10 -3.99 13.97 8.29
C GLY A 10 -5.45 13.83 7.83
N GLU A 11 -5.73 13.88 6.53
CA GLU A 11 -7.09 13.77 6.00
C GLU A 11 -7.49 12.31 5.86
N SER A 12 -8.68 11.96 6.34
CA SER A 12 -9.19 10.60 6.21
C SER A 12 -9.48 10.27 4.74
N ILE A 13 -8.69 9.36 4.19
CA ILE A 13 -8.95 8.62 2.97
C ILE A 13 -9.94 7.49 3.30
N ASP A 14 -11.02 7.43 2.54
CA ASP A 14 -11.99 6.35 2.63
C ASP A 14 -11.67 5.20 1.65
N GLU A 15 -12.38 4.08 1.79
CA GLU A 15 -12.19 2.91 0.93
C GLU A 15 -12.45 3.21 -0.55
N ALA A 16 -13.39 4.11 -0.85
CA ALA A 16 -13.69 4.53 -2.22
C ALA A 16 -12.49 5.22 -2.87
N THR A 17 -11.79 6.07 -2.13
CA THR A 17 -10.57 6.73 -2.58
C THR A 17 -9.44 5.73 -2.80
N ILE A 18 -9.26 4.74 -1.91
CA ILE A 18 -8.28 3.65 -2.11
C ILE A 18 -8.58 2.90 -3.41
N ARG A 19 -9.84 2.49 -3.61
CA ARG A 19 -10.26 1.79 -4.84
C ARG A 19 -10.05 2.66 -6.08
N SER A 20 -10.27 3.96 -5.99
CA SER A 20 -10.01 4.91 -7.09
C SER A 20 -8.52 4.98 -7.44
N ILE A 21 -7.64 5.09 -6.45
CA ILE A 21 -6.19 5.09 -6.67
C ILE A 21 -5.76 3.76 -7.29
N LEU A 22 -6.23 2.63 -6.76
CA LEU A 22 -5.93 1.31 -7.30
C LEU A 22 -6.49 1.09 -8.70
N SER A 23 -7.58 1.74 -9.08
CA SER A 23 -8.09 1.64 -10.45
C SER A 23 -7.13 2.24 -11.49
N GLY A 24 -6.25 3.17 -11.07
CA GLY A 24 -5.17 3.70 -11.91
C GLY A 24 -4.14 2.64 -12.33
N LEU A 25 -3.93 1.59 -11.52
CA LEU A 25 -3.04 0.46 -11.84
C LEU A 25 -3.57 -0.44 -12.96
N LEU A 26 -4.88 -0.44 -13.22
CA LEU A 26 -5.47 -1.31 -14.24
C LEU A 26 -5.23 -0.81 -15.67
N GLY A 27 -4.59 0.35 -15.83
CA GLY A 27 -4.21 0.92 -17.12
C GLY A 27 -2.82 1.59 -17.13
N SER A 28 -1.99 1.34 -16.10
CA SER A 28 -0.63 1.86 -16.03
C SER A 28 0.28 1.16 -17.04
N ASP A 29 1.19 1.91 -17.64
CA ASP A 29 2.28 1.37 -18.46
C ASP A 29 3.42 0.81 -17.59
N ASP A 30 4.46 0.29 -18.23
CA ASP A 30 5.64 -0.26 -17.55
C ASP A 30 6.42 0.82 -16.77
N GLU A 31 6.21 2.11 -17.05
CA GLU A 31 6.91 3.24 -16.41
C GLU A 31 6.31 3.60 -15.04
N HIS A 32 4.99 3.42 -14.86
CA HIS A 32 4.27 3.66 -13.60
C HIS A 32 3.58 2.40 -13.08
N SER A 33 4.36 1.34 -12.91
CA SER A 33 3.87 0.00 -12.58
C SER A 33 3.50 -0.24 -11.11
N ASP A 34 3.48 0.81 -10.27
CA ASP A 34 3.05 0.69 -8.88
C ASP A 34 2.31 1.94 -8.37
N VAL A 35 1.47 1.73 -7.35
CA VAL A 35 0.94 2.79 -6.49
C VAL A 35 1.63 2.66 -5.15
N SER A 36 2.17 3.75 -4.62
CA SER A 36 2.86 3.75 -3.34
C SER A 36 2.33 4.76 -2.33
N LEU A 37 2.43 4.40 -1.06
CA LEU A 37 2.23 5.26 0.09
C LEU A 37 3.56 5.40 0.80
N VAL A 38 4.06 6.63 0.89
CA VAL A 38 5.37 6.93 1.48
C VAL A 38 5.16 7.70 2.78
N HIS A 39 5.90 7.30 3.80
CA HIS A 39 5.99 7.99 5.08
C HIS A 39 7.32 8.77 5.17
N GLU A 40 7.33 9.88 5.91
CA GLU A 40 8.50 10.75 6.08
C GLU A 40 9.72 10.07 6.71
N SER A 41 9.53 8.91 7.34
CA SER A 41 10.60 8.11 7.93
C SER A 41 11.27 7.14 6.93
N GLY A 42 11.04 7.31 5.63
CA GLY A 42 11.58 6.46 4.57
C GLY A 42 10.82 5.15 4.33
N TRP A 43 9.75 4.86 5.08
CA TRP A 43 8.95 3.65 4.83
C TRP A 43 8.00 3.86 3.65
N SER A 44 7.95 2.89 2.74
CA SER A 44 7.09 2.87 1.57
C SER A 44 6.30 1.57 1.49
N LEU A 45 5.01 1.70 1.17
CA LEU A 45 4.12 0.60 0.85
C LEU A 45 3.65 0.73 -0.59
N SER A 46 4.07 -0.18 -1.46
CA SER A 46 3.66 -0.19 -2.87
C SER A 46 2.82 -1.40 -3.25
N VAL A 47 1.98 -1.23 -4.27
CA VAL A 47 1.13 -2.26 -4.89
C VAL A 47 1.39 -2.28 -6.39
N ARG A 48 1.67 -3.47 -6.91
CA ARG A 48 1.81 -3.73 -8.35
C ARG A 48 0.54 -4.34 -8.96
N PRO A 49 0.37 -4.32 -10.30
CA PRO A 49 -0.78 -4.94 -11.00
C PRO A 49 -0.95 -6.44 -10.76
N ASP A 50 0.13 -7.15 -10.42
CA ASP A 50 0.11 -8.56 -10.02
C ASP A 50 -0.43 -8.80 -8.59
N LYS A 51 -0.90 -7.73 -7.92
CA LYS A 51 -1.43 -7.72 -6.55
C LYS A 51 -0.39 -8.10 -5.50
N VAL A 52 0.89 -7.89 -5.80
CA VAL A 52 1.94 -7.98 -4.79
C VAL A 52 2.03 -6.65 -4.05
N LEU A 53 1.84 -6.70 -2.74
CA LEU A 53 2.20 -5.62 -1.83
C LEU A 53 3.68 -5.70 -1.53
N ARG A 54 4.39 -4.57 -1.58
CA ARG A 54 5.79 -4.46 -1.17
C ARG A 54 5.91 -3.42 -0.06
N TRP A 55 6.47 -3.83 1.07
CA TRP A 55 6.75 -2.98 2.22
C TRP A 55 8.26 -2.86 2.40
N GLU A 56 8.79 -1.66 2.28
CA GLU A 56 10.23 -1.43 2.36
C GLU A 56 10.58 -0.11 3.00
N ASN A 57 11.80 -0.01 3.54
CA ASN A 57 12.39 1.28 3.86
C ASN A 57 13.28 1.69 2.69
N VAL A 58 12.87 2.72 1.94
CA VAL A 58 13.62 3.21 0.76
C VAL A 58 14.90 3.96 1.14
N GLU A 59 15.02 4.39 2.39
CA GLU A 59 16.20 5.08 2.92
C GLU A 59 17.19 4.13 3.62
N GLU A 60 16.73 2.95 4.05
CA GLU A 60 17.53 1.97 4.78
C GLU A 60 17.61 0.62 4.04
N SER A 61 18.58 0.50 3.14
CA SER A 61 18.79 -0.70 2.31
C SER A 61 19.23 -1.96 3.09
N SER A 62 19.65 -1.81 4.35
CA SER A 62 19.95 -2.95 5.23
C SER A 62 18.70 -3.69 5.71
N VAL A 63 17.52 -3.05 5.64
CA VAL A 63 16.25 -3.68 5.99
C VAL A 63 15.64 -4.29 4.72
N PRO A 64 15.50 -5.62 4.64
CA PRO A 64 14.96 -6.25 3.44
C PRO A 64 13.49 -5.85 3.24
N ALA A 65 13.15 -5.57 1.98
CA ALA A 65 11.77 -5.42 1.56
C ALA A 65 10.98 -6.70 1.84
N ARG A 66 9.70 -6.53 2.20
CA ARG A 66 8.76 -7.64 2.40
C ARG A 66 7.74 -7.60 1.29
N GLU A 67 7.52 -8.73 0.64
CA GLU A 67 6.50 -8.89 -0.39
C GLU A 67 5.39 -9.80 0.10
N LEU A 68 4.14 -9.40 -0.12
CA LEU A 68 2.95 -10.17 0.20
C LEU A 68 2.08 -10.30 -1.06
N PRO A 69 2.07 -11.47 -1.73
CA PRO A 69 1.16 -11.73 -2.83
C PRO A 69 -0.26 -11.91 -2.30
N LEU A 70 -1.22 -11.20 -2.89
CA LEU A 70 -2.62 -11.26 -2.50
C LEU A 70 -3.52 -11.84 -3.59
N GLY A 71 -4.55 -12.59 -3.18
CA GLY A 71 -5.45 -13.29 -4.10
C GLY A 71 -6.43 -12.35 -4.84
N SER A 72 -6.79 -11.23 -4.23
CA SER A 72 -7.82 -10.33 -4.76
C SER A 72 -7.54 -8.84 -4.48
N TRP A 73 -8.15 -7.96 -5.26
CA TRP A 73 -8.11 -6.50 -5.01
C TRP A 73 -8.82 -6.09 -3.72
N ASP A 74 -9.80 -6.87 -3.26
CA ASP A 74 -10.41 -6.68 -1.94
C ASP A 74 -9.42 -7.01 -0.81
N ASP A 75 -8.57 -8.02 -0.99
CA ASP A 75 -7.49 -8.32 -0.04
C ASP A 75 -6.44 -7.20 -0.03
N VAL A 76 -6.10 -6.66 -1.21
CA VAL A 76 -5.18 -5.51 -1.35
C VAL A 76 -5.73 -4.31 -0.58
N THR A 77 -7.00 -3.96 -0.85
CA THR A 77 -7.68 -2.84 -0.18
C THR A 77 -7.70 -3.01 1.33
N ARG A 78 -7.97 -4.24 1.81
CA ARG A 78 -7.97 -4.57 3.24
C ARG A 78 -6.59 -4.46 3.87
N ALA A 79 -5.55 -4.92 3.18
CA ALA A 79 -4.19 -4.85 3.66
C ALA A 79 -3.67 -3.40 3.71
N LEU A 80 -3.90 -2.60 2.67
CA LEU A 80 -3.60 -1.16 2.66
C LEU A 80 -4.32 -0.42 3.82
N SER A 81 -5.58 -0.78 4.07
CA SER A 81 -6.37 -0.21 5.18
C SER A 81 -5.84 -0.57 6.57
N LYS A 82 -5.19 -1.73 6.72
CA LYS A 82 -4.53 -2.13 7.97
C LYS A 82 -3.20 -1.39 8.15
N LEU A 83 -2.38 -1.38 7.10
CA LEU A 83 -1.04 -0.80 7.14
C LEU A 83 -1.06 0.71 7.33
N SER A 84 -2.04 1.40 6.74
CA SER A 84 -2.26 2.83 6.99
C SER A 84 -2.60 3.19 8.45
N ARG A 85 -2.89 2.20 9.31
CA ARG A 85 -3.06 2.37 10.77
C ARG A 85 -1.86 1.95 11.58
N GLY A 86 -0.74 1.63 10.93
CA GLY A 86 0.45 1.09 11.60
C GLY A 86 0.32 -0.40 11.97
N ASP A 87 -0.69 -1.12 11.48
CA ASP A 87 -0.78 -2.58 11.64
C ASP A 87 0.16 -3.29 10.66
N VAL A 88 1.46 -3.17 10.94
CA VAL A 88 2.57 -3.75 10.16
C VAL A 88 2.64 -5.27 10.26
N GLN A 89 1.88 -5.89 11.18
CA GLN A 89 1.77 -7.35 11.24
C GLN A 89 1.05 -7.92 10.01
N ALA A 90 0.26 -7.10 9.32
CA ALA A 90 -0.41 -7.51 8.10
C ALA A 90 0.56 -7.89 6.95
N VAL A 91 1.83 -7.48 6.99
CA VAL A 91 2.87 -7.76 5.98
C VAL A 91 4.12 -8.43 6.57
N SER A 92 4.02 -9.01 7.76
CA SER A 92 5.14 -9.62 8.48
C SER A 92 5.12 -11.15 8.51
N ALA A 93 4.27 -11.80 7.70
CA ALA A 93 4.15 -13.26 7.68
C ALA A 93 5.23 -13.94 6.84
#